data_AF-A0AA35U9G9-F1
#
_entry.id   AF-A0AA35U9G9-F1
#
_cell.length_a   1.000
_cell.length_b   1.000
_cell.length_c   1.000
_cell.angle_alpha   90.00
_cell.angle_beta   90.00
_cell.angle_gamma   90.00
#
_symmetry.space_group_name_H-M   'P 1'
#
loop_
_entity.id
_entity.type
_entity.pdbx_description
1 polymer ?
#
loop_
_entity_poly.entity_id
_entity_poly.type
_entity_poly.pdbx_seq_one_letter_code
_entity_poly.pdbx_strand_id
1 'polypeptide(L)'
;MKKLALLLMILFASCEAPTNGVSEVDSSTFEKNVETLKNNFIKGYEEGDYDRVISVFADSIRWHGPGVNAEMLEGIDILKENVSFWMSNFENISFTEGGGLPGTDVGFWGGNTYPVAEAMSGPNNVRMYGTWDITNSTTGKEVTFKHYLVLNFNEDGQVHTVTEYADVGGVLSTFDQ
;
A
#
# COMPACT_ATOMS: atom_id res chain seq x y z
N MET A 1 19.43 -45.09 49.54
CA MET A 1 18.95 -45.46 48.19
C MET A 1 17.66 -44.71 47.96
N LYS A 2 17.70 -43.54 47.32
CA LYS A 2 17.28 -43.34 45.91
C LYS A 2 15.96 -44.09 45.67
N LYS A 3 14.81 -43.43 45.63
CA LYS A 3 14.31 -42.71 44.45
C LYS A 3 13.21 -41.73 44.87
N LEU A 4 13.53 -40.44 44.88
CA LEU A 4 12.59 -39.34 45.05
C LEU A 4 12.12 -38.90 43.65
N ALA A 5 10.80 -38.77 43.50
CA ALA A 5 10.06 -37.99 42.50
C ALA A 5 10.66 -37.87 41.09
N LEU A 6 10.13 -38.65 40.15
CA LEU A 6 10.30 -38.39 38.72
C LEU A 6 9.41 -37.19 38.37
N LEU A 7 10.01 -36.01 38.34
CA LEU A 7 9.40 -34.76 37.93
C LEU A 7 9.04 -34.84 36.43
N LEU A 8 7.75 -34.68 36.13
CA LEU A 8 7.22 -34.51 34.79
C LEU A 8 7.61 -33.10 34.31
N MET A 9 8.82 -32.92 33.79
CA MET A 9 9.22 -31.72 33.05
C MET A 9 8.96 -31.98 31.57
N ILE A 10 7.72 -31.67 31.15
CA ILE A 10 7.42 -31.41 29.74
C ILE A 10 8.20 -30.15 29.39
N LEU A 11 9.35 -30.30 28.75
CA LEU A 11 10.00 -29.21 28.04
C LEU A 11 9.07 -28.82 26.89
N PHE A 12 8.26 -27.78 27.11
CA PHE A 12 7.84 -26.90 26.03
C PHE A 12 9.09 -26.11 25.60
N ALA A 13 10.03 -26.79 24.96
CA ALA A 13 11.06 -26.13 24.19
C ALA A 13 10.33 -25.51 22.99
N SER A 14 10.09 -24.21 23.15
CA SER A 14 9.77 -23.20 22.16
C SER A 14 9.82 -23.71 20.71
N CYS A 15 8.69 -23.60 20.02
CA CYS A 15 8.66 -23.61 18.57
C CYS A 15 9.37 -22.33 18.12
N GLU A 16 10.71 -22.35 17.99
CA GLU A 16 11.43 -21.29 17.29
C GLU A 16 11.04 -21.41 15.82
N ALA A 17 10.02 -20.65 15.41
CA ALA A 17 9.78 -20.37 14.01
C ALA A 17 11.06 -19.76 13.42
N PRO A 18 11.45 -20.07 12.18
CA PRO A 18 12.63 -19.48 11.57
C PRO A 18 12.44 -17.96 11.50
N THR A 19 13.12 -17.22 12.37
CA THR A 19 13.11 -15.77 12.35
C THR A 19 14.02 -15.33 11.21
N ASN A 20 13.44 -14.97 10.06
CA ASN A 20 14.15 -14.37 8.93
C ASN A 20 14.66 -12.93 9.26
N GLY A 21 14.97 -12.64 10.52
CA GLY A 21 15.36 -11.30 11.00
C GLY A 21 14.21 -10.31 11.18
N VAL A 22 12.95 -10.70 10.95
CA VAL A 22 11.76 -9.85 11.14
C VAL A 22 11.09 -10.20 12.48
N SER A 23 10.78 -9.19 13.29
CA SER A 23 10.09 -9.38 14.58
C SER A 23 8.58 -9.60 14.38
N GLU A 24 7.92 -10.26 15.33
CA GLU A 24 6.45 -10.43 15.31
C GLU A 24 5.71 -9.08 15.33
N VAL A 25 6.26 -8.09 16.04
CA VAL A 25 5.73 -6.73 16.10
C VAL A 25 5.82 -6.05 14.74
N ASP A 26 6.93 -6.19 14.03
CA ASP A 26 7.10 -5.62 12.69
C ASP A 26 6.16 -6.28 11.69
N SER A 27 6.06 -7.62 11.71
CA SER A 27 5.12 -8.36 10.86
C SER A 27 3.67 -7.89 11.10
N SER A 28 3.23 -7.80 12.36
CA SER A 28 1.88 -7.35 12.69
C SER A 28 1.62 -5.90 12.28
N THR A 29 2.62 -5.03 12.42
CA THR A 29 2.51 -3.62 12.01
C THR A 29 2.38 -3.51 10.49
N PHE A 30 3.20 -4.24 9.74
CA PHE A 30 3.12 -4.30 8.29
C PHE A 30 1.76 -4.82 7.81
N GLU A 31 1.28 -5.92 8.40
CA GLU A 31 -0.03 -6.50 8.07
C GLU A 31 -1.17 -5.50 8.29
N LYS A 32 -1.18 -4.76 9.40
CA LYS A 32 -2.18 -3.71 9.67
C LYS A 32 -2.13 -2.56 8.66
N ASN A 33 -0.93 -2.14 8.25
CA ASN A 33 -0.76 -1.12 7.23
C ASN A 33 -1.30 -1.62 5.87
N VAL A 34 -1.02 -2.87 5.51
CA VAL A 34 -1.55 -3.50 4.30
C VAL A 34 -3.08 -3.62 4.36
N GLU A 35 -3.64 -4.04 5.49
CA GLU A 35 -5.10 -4.08 5.69
C GLU A 35 -5.73 -2.70 5.55
N THR A 36 -5.09 -1.65 6.06
CA THR A 36 -5.54 -0.25 5.88
C THR A 36 -5.59 0.11 4.40
N LEU A 37 -4.57 -0.23 3.61
CA LEU A 37 -4.56 0.03 2.17
C LEU A 37 -5.61 -0.78 1.42
N LYS A 38 -5.75 -2.07 1.73
CA LYS A 38 -6.75 -2.93 1.07
C LYS A 38 -8.17 -2.50 1.41
N ASN A 39 -8.45 -2.33 2.69
CA ASN A 39 -9.80 -2.09 3.18
C ASN A 39 -10.23 -0.64 3.02
N ASN A 40 -9.32 0.34 3.00
CA ASN A 40 -9.73 1.74 2.94
C ASN A 40 -9.35 2.39 1.61
N PHE A 41 -8.06 2.33 1.22
CA PHE A 41 -7.61 2.95 -0.02
C PHE A 41 -8.17 2.25 -1.26
N ILE A 42 -7.92 0.95 -1.42
CA ILE A 42 -8.37 0.19 -2.60
C ILE A 42 -9.88 0.07 -2.62
N LYS A 43 -10.47 -0.50 -1.56
CA LYS A 43 -11.92 -0.69 -1.49
C LYS A 43 -12.69 0.63 -1.56
N GLY A 44 -12.16 1.71 -1.00
CA GLY A 44 -12.77 3.03 -1.13
C GLY A 44 -12.88 3.47 -2.60
N TYR A 45 -11.85 3.26 -3.41
CA TYR A 45 -11.94 3.52 -4.86
C TYR A 45 -12.90 2.57 -5.58
N GLU A 46 -12.86 1.27 -5.28
CA GLU A 46 -13.76 0.29 -5.92
C GLU A 46 -15.24 0.53 -5.61
N GLU A 47 -15.54 1.07 -4.43
CA GLU A 47 -16.90 1.33 -3.94
C GLU A 47 -17.34 2.79 -4.13
N GLY A 48 -16.45 3.67 -4.61
CA GLY A 48 -16.71 5.10 -4.76
C GLY A 48 -16.87 5.85 -3.42
N ASP A 49 -16.25 5.33 -2.35
CA ASP A 49 -16.29 5.89 -1.00
C ASP A 49 -15.10 6.85 -0.77
N TYR A 50 -15.35 8.13 -1.03
CA TYR A 50 -14.38 9.21 -0.90
C TYR A 50 -13.78 9.32 0.52
N ASP A 51 -14.62 9.37 1.55
CA ASP A 51 -14.18 9.59 2.92
C ASP A 51 -13.31 8.42 3.40
N ARG A 52 -13.64 7.20 2.95
CA ARG A 52 -12.85 6.01 3.24
C ARG A 52 -11.46 6.07 2.61
N VAL A 53 -11.32 6.54 1.37
CA VAL A 53 -9.99 6.74 0.76
C VAL A 53 -9.21 7.82 1.52
N ILE A 54 -9.83 8.96 1.81
CA ILE A 54 -9.16 10.08 2.47
C ILE A 54 -8.71 9.74 3.89
N SER A 55 -9.46 8.88 4.61
CA SER A 55 -9.14 8.47 5.98
C SER A 55 -7.76 7.83 6.18
N VAL A 56 -7.17 7.32 5.09
CA VAL A 56 -5.85 6.67 5.11
C VAL A 56 -4.71 7.68 5.31
N PHE A 57 -4.91 8.93 4.92
CA PHE A 57 -3.86 9.95 4.90
C PHE A 57 -3.88 10.82 6.15
N ALA A 58 -2.69 11.19 6.63
CA ALA A 58 -2.53 12.20 7.66
C ALA A 58 -2.77 13.60 7.09
N ASP A 59 -3.25 14.54 7.91
CA ASP A 59 -3.47 15.93 7.47
C ASP A 59 -2.20 16.61 6.93
N SER A 60 -1.04 16.22 7.48
CA SER A 60 0.29 16.71 7.11
C SER A 60 0.95 15.92 5.96
N ILE A 61 0.17 15.19 5.17
CA ILE A 61 0.67 14.35 4.07
C ILE A 61 1.60 15.12 3.13
N ARG A 62 2.69 14.49 2.74
CA ARG A 62 3.59 14.93 1.67
C ARG A 62 3.40 13.99 0.47
N TRP A 63 2.87 14.48 -0.64
CA TRP A 63 2.55 13.67 -1.82
C TRP A 63 3.37 14.04 -3.05
N HIS A 64 4.09 13.06 -3.61
CA HIS A 64 4.84 13.19 -4.85
C HIS A 64 4.12 12.36 -5.91
N GLY A 65 3.23 13.04 -6.63
CA GLY A 65 2.36 12.40 -7.62
C GLY A 65 3.10 11.92 -8.88
N PRO A 66 2.44 11.11 -9.72
CA PRO A 66 3.03 10.46 -10.89
C PRO A 66 3.11 11.38 -12.13
N GLY A 67 2.81 12.67 -11.99
CA GLY A 67 2.76 13.62 -13.10
C GLY A 67 4.15 13.96 -13.67
N VAL A 68 4.18 14.38 -14.93
CA VAL A 68 5.42 14.87 -15.58
C VAL A 68 5.91 16.11 -14.83
N ASN A 69 7.18 16.10 -14.42
CA ASN A 69 7.81 17.16 -13.62
C ASN A 69 7.07 17.46 -12.30
N ALA A 70 6.38 16.46 -11.73
CA ALA A 70 5.73 16.63 -10.44
C ALA A 70 6.75 17.01 -9.34
N GLU A 71 6.37 18.00 -8.54
CA GLU A 71 7.08 18.38 -7.33
C GLU A 71 6.42 17.74 -6.10
N MET A 72 7.12 17.78 -4.97
CA MET A 72 6.58 17.35 -3.69
C MET A 72 5.57 18.39 -3.20
N LEU A 73 4.33 17.98 -2.99
CA LEU A 73 3.26 18.83 -2.45
C LEU A 73 2.95 18.44 -1.00
N GLU A 74 2.44 19.37 -0.20
CA GLU A 74 2.17 19.16 1.23
C GLU A 74 0.76 19.61 1.63
N GLY A 75 0.07 18.79 2.42
CA GLY A 75 -1.27 19.04 2.94
C GLY A 75 -2.34 18.13 2.32
N ILE A 76 -3.33 17.77 3.13
CA ILE A 76 -4.38 16.82 2.75
C ILE A 76 -5.28 17.29 1.60
N ASP A 77 -5.42 18.60 1.42
CA ASP A 77 -6.32 19.14 0.39
C ASP A 77 -5.90 18.72 -1.03
N ILE A 78 -4.59 18.48 -1.25
CA ILE A 78 -4.08 17.94 -2.52
C ILE A 78 -4.61 16.53 -2.81
N LEU A 79 -4.67 15.66 -1.79
CA LEU A 79 -5.20 14.30 -1.94
C LEU A 79 -6.73 14.34 -2.07
N LYS A 80 -7.40 15.25 -1.36
CA LYS A 80 -8.84 15.47 -1.51
C LYS A 80 -9.20 15.82 -2.95
N GLU A 81 -8.50 16.75 -3.57
CA GLU A 81 -8.70 17.12 -4.97
C GLU A 81 -8.40 15.95 -5.91
N ASN A 82 -7.31 15.21 -5.67
CA ASN A 82 -6.93 14.06 -6.47
C ASN A 82 -7.97 12.93 -6.44
N VAL A 83 -8.42 12.52 -5.25
CA VAL A 83 -9.44 11.48 -5.08
C VAL A 83 -10.75 11.91 -5.73
N SER A 84 -11.17 13.18 -5.52
CA SER A 84 -12.36 13.72 -6.17
C SER A 84 -12.26 13.69 -7.70
N PHE A 85 -11.10 14.02 -8.27
CA PHE A 85 -10.88 13.96 -9.71
C PHE A 85 -11.11 12.53 -10.24
N TRP A 86 -10.45 11.53 -9.65
CA TRP A 86 -10.56 10.15 -10.11
C TRP A 86 -11.99 9.60 -9.99
N MET A 87 -12.63 9.79 -8.83
CA MET A 87 -13.99 9.31 -8.59
C MET A 87 -15.06 10.03 -9.42
N SER A 88 -14.82 11.28 -9.82
CA SER A 88 -15.80 12.04 -10.61
C SER A 88 -15.73 11.75 -12.11
N ASN A 89 -14.59 11.25 -12.59
CA ASN A 89 -14.35 11.08 -14.03
C ASN A 89 -14.27 9.63 -14.48
N PHE A 90 -14.11 8.70 -13.54
CA PHE A 90 -13.96 7.29 -13.85
C PHE A 90 -14.91 6.42 -13.03
N GLU A 91 -15.35 5.34 -13.64
CA GLU A 91 -16.25 4.33 -13.08
C GLU A 91 -15.72 2.92 -13.32
N ASN A 92 -16.41 1.91 -12.78
CA ASN A 92 -16.00 0.51 -12.84
C ASN A 92 -14.56 0.28 -12.36
N ILE A 93 -14.17 1.03 -11.33
CA ILE A 93 -12.82 1.02 -10.78
C ILE A 93 -12.59 -0.32 -10.08
N SER A 94 -11.52 -1.02 -10.45
CA SER A 94 -11.09 -2.25 -9.80
C SER A 94 -9.57 -2.36 -9.73
N PHE A 95 -9.07 -3.06 -8.72
CA PHE A 95 -7.63 -3.23 -8.53
C PHE A 95 -7.23 -4.71 -8.52
N THR A 96 -6.22 -5.04 -9.30
CA THR A 96 -5.55 -6.34 -9.25
C THR A 96 -4.21 -6.20 -8.51
N GLU A 97 -4.15 -6.72 -7.29
CA GLU A 97 -2.93 -6.79 -6.49
C GLU A 97 -1.83 -7.53 -7.26
N GLY A 98 -0.64 -6.93 -7.28
CA GLY A 98 0.53 -7.49 -7.93
C GLY A 98 0.43 -7.60 -9.46
N GLY A 99 -0.65 -7.10 -10.07
CA GLY A 99 -0.84 -7.05 -11.52
C GLY A 99 0.39 -6.48 -12.24
N GLY A 100 0.92 -7.25 -13.19
CA GLY A 100 2.07 -6.85 -14.01
C GLY A 100 3.44 -7.17 -13.40
N LEU A 101 3.52 -7.81 -12.23
CA LEU A 101 4.77 -8.32 -11.67
C LEU A 101 5.17 -9.68 -12.25
N PRO A 102 6.47 -9.94 -12.44
CA PRO A 102 6.95 -11.25 -12.86
C PRO A 102 7.02 -12.23 -11.68
N GLY A 103 6.27 -13.33 -11.75
CA GLY A 103 6.48 -14.49 -10.88
C GLY A 103 5.93 -14.38 -9.46
N THR A 104 5.09 -13.38 -9.17
CA THR A 104 4.37 -13.25 -7.89
C THR A 104 3.11 -12.42 -8.06
N ASP A 105 2.07 -12.77 -7.30
CA ASP A 105 0.84 -11.98 -7.16
C ASP A 105 0.82 -11.19 -5.84
N VAL A 106 1.92 -11.24 -5.06
CA VAL A 106 2.08 -10.41 -3.87
C VAL A 106 2.29 -8.98 -4.33
N GLY A 107 1.37 -8.08 -3.95
CA GLY A 107 1.46 -6.67 -4.34
C GLY A 107 1.98 -5.75 -3.24
N PHE A 108 2.22 -6.27 -2.03
CA PHE A 108 2.63 -5.47 -0.88
C PHE A 108 3.95 -5.94 -0.30
N TRP A 109 4.87 -5.00 -0.05
CA TRP A 109 6.15 -5.28 0.59
C TRP A 109 6.54 -4.20 1.59
N GLY A 110 7.09 -4.61 2.73
CA GLY A 110 7.67 -3.72 3.72
C GLY A 110 9.14 -3.50 3.43
N GLY A 111 9.54 -2.25 3.30
CA GLY A 111 10.95 -1.87 3.28
C GLY A 111 11.77 -2.40 2.10
N ASN A 112 13.09 -2.27 2.21
CA ASN A 112 14.06 -2.85 1.29
C ASN A 112 15.26 -3.41 2.05
N THR A 113 15.92 -4.40 1.44
CA THR A 113 17.11 -5.07 2.01
C THR A 113 18.41 -4.60 1.38
N TYR A 114 18.35 -4.10 0.14
CA TYR A 114 19.53 -3.71 -0.64
C TYR A 114 19.39 -2.31 -1.24
N PRO A 115 20.49 -1.54 -1.34
CA PRO A 115 21.83 -1.87 -0.83
C PRO A 115 21.86 -1.85 0.71
N VAL A 116 22.64 -2.74 1.33
CA VAL A 116 22.59 -2.99 2.79
C VAL A 116 22.83 -1.73 3.63
N ALA A 117 23.72 -0.84 3.16
CA ALA A 117 24.04 0.41 3.87
C ALA A 117 22.86 1.40 3.92
N GLU A 118 21.91 1.28 2.99
CA GLU A 118 20.74 2.16 2.85
C GLU A 118 19.44 1.36 3.06
N ALA A 119 19.54 0.18 3.69
CA ALA A 119 18.40 -0.70 3.89
C ALA A 119 17.35 -0.01 4.77
N MET A 120 16.12 0.11 4.24
CA MET A 120 14.98 0.63 4.99
C MET A 120 14.07 -0.55 5.37
N SER A 121 14.35 -1.27 6.45
CA SER A 121 13.62 -2.50 6.80
C SER A 121 12.37 -2.30 7.67
N GLY A 122 11.93 -1.05 7.86
CA GLY A 122 10.80 -0.73 8.75
C GLY A 122 9.43 -1.14 8.19
N PRO A 123 8.50 -1.63 9.03
CA PRO A 123 7.17 -2.10 8.60
C PRO A 123 6.24 -0.96 8.14
N ASN A 124 6.60 0.28 8.43
CA ASN A 124 5.85 1.48 8.06
C ASN A 124 6.21 2.03 6.67
N ASN A 125 7.27 1.51 6.02
CA ASN A 125 7.58 1.83 4.63
C ASN A 125 6.96 0.76 3.73
N VAL A 126 5.74 0.98 3.26
CA VAL A 126 4.99 0.01 2.46
C VAL A 126 5.12 0.34 0.99
N ARG A 127 5.44 -0.67 0.18
CA ARG A 127 5.35 -0.63 -1.27
C ARG A 127 4.07 -1.31 -1.70
N MET A 128 3.30 -0.67 -2.58
CA MET A 128 2.09 -1.22 -3.18
C MET A 128 2.28 -1.31 -4.69
N TYR A 129 1.98 -2.46 -5.26
CA TYR A 129 2.08 -2.76 -6.68
C TYR A 129 0.78 -3.40 -7.15
N GLY A 130 0.32 -2.98 -8.32
CA GLY A 130 -0.72 -3.67 -9.04
C GLY A 130 -1.17 -2.92 -10.28
N THR A 131 -2.32 -3.34 -10.80
CA THR A 131 -2.97 -2.69 -11.95
C THR A 131 -4.35 -2.23 -11.56
N TRP A 132 -4.70 -1.03 -12.01
CA TRP A 132 -6.06 -0.51 -11.97
C TRP A 132 -6.71 -0.69 -13.33
N ASP A 133 -7.96 -1.12 -13.31
CA ASP A 133 -8.86 -1.13 -14.44
C ASP A 133 -9.95 -0.10 -14.19
N ILE A 134 -10.13 0.86 -15.11
CA ILE A 134 -11.09 1.95 -14.99
C ILE A 134 -11.77 2.23 -16.34
N THR A 135 -12.99 2.75 -16.29
CA THR A 135 -13.73 3.26 -17.45
C THR A 135 -13.87 4.77 -17.34
N ASN A 136 -13.52 5.53 -18.37
CA ASN A 136 -13.82 6.97 -18.42
C ASN A 136 -15.33 7.18 -18.52
N SER A 137 -15.95 7.80 -17.51
CA SER A 137 -17.41 7.97 -17.44
C SER A 137 -17.99 8.86 -18.54
N THR A 138 -17.16 9.70 -19.19
CA THR A 138 -17.61 10.58 -20.27
C THR A 138 -17.50 9.90 -21.64
N THR A 139 -16.38 9.22 -21.91
CA THR A 139 -16.10 8.67 -23.24
C THR A 139 -16.40 7.17 -23.36
N GLY A 140 -16.59 6.47 -22.24
CA GLY A 140 -16.74 5.03 -22.18
C GLY A 140 -15.46 4.25 -22.51
N LYS A 141 -14.32 4.93 -22.71
CA LYS A 141 -13.04 4.27 -22.98
C LYS A 141 -12.53 3.58 -21.72
N GLU A 142 -12.19 2.31 -21.84
CA GLU A 142 -11.58 1.50 -20.78
C GLU A 142 -10.06 1.60 -20.85
N VAL A 143 -9.41 1.63 -19.68
CA VAL A 143 -7.95 1.63 -19.57
C VAL A 143 -7.50 0.81 -18.37
N THR A 144 -6.48 -0.01 -18.60
CA THR A 144 -5.73 -0.72 -17.55
C THR A 144 -4.35 -0.07 -17.43
N PHE A 145 -3.93 0.27 -16.21
CA PHE A 145 -2.60 0.84 -15.99
C PHE A 145 -1.95 0.29 -14.73
N LYS A 146 -0.62 0.18 -14.77
CA LYS A 146 0.19 -0.20 -13.61
C LYS A 146 0.33 0.97 -12.66
N HIS A 147 0.24 0.71 -11.37
CA HIS A 147 0.44 1.68 -10.32
C HIS A 147 1.40 1.12 -9.26
N TYR A 148 2.47 1.85 -8.99
CA TYR A 148 3.41 1.58 -7.93
C TYR A 148 3.45 2.76 -6.96
N LEU A 149 3.27 2.49 -5.67
CA LEU A 149 3.34 3.49 -4.60
C LEU A 149 4.36 3.09 -3.54
N VAL A 150 5.04 4.09 -3.00
CA VAL A 150 5.79 4.00 -1.74
C VAL A 150 5.08 4.84 -0.71
N LEU A 151 4.51 4.21 0.31
CA LEU A 151 3.72 4.85 1.36
C LEU A 151 4.46 4.73 2.70
N ASN A 152 4.56 5.85 3.44
CA ASN A 152 5.14 5.86 4.78
C ASN A 152 4.05 6.15 5.81
N PHE A 153 3.90 5.23 6.75
CA PHE A 153 2.94 5.31 7.85
C PHE A 153 3.55 5.96 9.09
N ASN A 154 2.75 6.77 9.79
CA ASN A 154 3.09 7.33 11.10
C ASN A 154 2.66 6.37 12.24
N GLU A 155 2.91 6.75 13.49
CA GLU A 155 2.55 5.94 14.67
C GLU A 155 1.04 5.78 14.87
N ASP A 156 0.24 6.69 14.30
CA ASP A 156 -1.23 6.64 14.33
C ASP A 156 -1.81 5.70 13.25
N GLY A 157 -0.96 5.07 12.43
CA GLY A 157 -1.40 4.19 11.34
C GLY A 157 -1.90 4.94 10.11
N GLN A 158 -1.58 6.23 9.97
CA GLN A 158 -1.92 7.04 8.80
C GLN A 158 -0.72 7.24 7.90
N VAL A 159 -0.96 7.35 6.60
CA VAL A 159 0.07 7.64 5.61
C VAL A 159 0.42 9.12 5.65
N HIS A 160 1.69 9.44 5.90
CA HIS A 160 2.19 10.81 5.99
C HIS A 160 3.12 11.21 4.83
N THR A 161 3.62 10.25 4.04
CA THR A 161 4.35 10.53 2.80
C THR A 161 4.01 9.49 1.74
N VAL A 162 3.79 9.91 0.50
CA VAL A 162 3.58 9.03 -0.65
C VAL A 162 4.43 9.48 -1.85
N THR A 163 5.01 8.50 -2.55
CA THR A 163 5.55 8.68 -3.89
C THR A 163 4.87 7.70 -4.84
N GLU A 164 4.34 8.21 -5.96
CA GLU A 164 3.57 7.43 -6.92
C GLU A 164 4.24 7.36 -8.28
N TYR A 165 4.07 6.21 -8.93
CA TYR A 165 4.51 5.96 -10.31
C TYR A 165 3.37 5.29 -11.08
N ALA A 166 2.89 5.98 -12.11
CA ALA A 166 1.85 5.52 -13.01
C ALA A 166 1.94 6.28 -14.35
N ASP A 167 1.37 5.73 -15.42
CA ASP A 167 1.23 6.44 -16.70
C ASP A 167 -0.08 7.24 -16.73
N VAL A 168 -0.11 8.34 -15.97
CA VAL A 168 -1.31 9.21 -15.92
C VAL A 168 -1.56 9.90 -17.26
N GLY A 169 -0.52 10.23 -18.03
CA GLY A 169 -0.68 10.81 -19.36
C GLY A 169 -1.44 9.86 -20.30
N GLY A 170 -1.08 8.57 -20.29
CA GLY A 170 -1.80 7.53 -21.02
C GLY A 170 -3.26 7.41 -20.59
N VAL A 171 -3.54 7.45 -19.29
CA VAL A 171 -4.91 7.41 -18.76
C VAL A 171 -5.71 8.65 -19.18
N LEU A 172 -5.12 9.85 -19.12
CA LEU A 172 -5.79 11.09 -19.51
C LEU A 172 -6.06 11.18 -21.02
N SER A 173 -5.34 10.44 -21.86
CA SER A 173 -5.69 10.35 -23.29
C SER A 173 -7.06 9.72 -23.57
N THR A 174 -7.69 9.09 -22.56
CA THR A 174 -9.06 8.58 -22.67
C THR A 174 -10.12 9.68 -22.80
N PHE A 175 -9.79 10.94 -22.48
CA PHE A 175 -10.66 12.09 -22.71
C PHE A 175 -10.55 12.65 -24.12
N ASP A 176 -9.48 12.32 -24.86
CA ASP A 176 -9.33 12.75 -26.25
C ASP A 176 -10.40 12.05 -27.10
N GLN A 177 -11.04 12.78 -28.01
CA GLN A 177 -12.08 12.22 -28.89
C GLN A 177 -11.45 11.37 -30.00
#